data_AF-A0A5B6YFI5-F1
#
_entry.id   AF-A0A5B6YFI5-F1
#
_cell.length_a   1.000
_cell.length_b   1.000
_cell.length_c   1.000
_cell.angle_alpha   90.00
_cell.angle_beta   90.00
_cell.angle_gamma   90.00
#
_symmetry.space_group_name_H-M   'P 1'
#
loop_
_entity.id
_entity.type
_entity.pdbx_description
1 polymer ?
#
loop_
_entity_poly.entity_id
_entity_poly.type
_entity_poly.pdbx_seq_one_letter_code
_entity_poly.pdbx_strand_id
1 'polypeptide(L)'
;YLPTGGELMQSVQLIDISGDKMKLLLDFPTQGEPHYVQAIPASLIKDKQVKFHKLTENTHPMKVVAESDAGISRTGKTVNVKMVAIRSHFAPD
;
A
#
# COMPACT_ATOMS: atom_id res chain seq x y z
N TYR A 1 -3.22 -10.34 -26.47
CA TYR A 1 -4.05 -9.29 -25.82
C TYR A 1 -4.64 -8.39 -26.87
N LEU A 2 -5.68 -7.61 -26.52
CA LEU A 2 -6.14 -6.53 -27.39
C LEU A 2 -5.01 -5.50 -27.56
N PRO A 3 -4.88 -4.86 -28.73
CA PRO A 3 -3.85 -3.86 -28.97
C PRO A 3 -4.06 -2.62 -28.07
N THR A 4 -2.99 -2.15 -27.43
CA THR A 4 -3.01 -1.03 -26.47
C THR A 4 -2.30 0.24 -26.96
N GLY A 5 -1.88 0.28 -28.23
CA GLY A 5 -1.11 1.39 -28.80
C GLY A 5 0.39 1.09 -28.85
N GLY A 6 1.22 2.14 -28.81
CA GLY A 6 2.67 2.02 -29.03
C GLY A 6 3.44 1.34 -27.90
N GLU A 7 2.91 1.37 -26.68
CA GLU A 7 3.46 0.63 -25.54
C GLU A 7 2.65 -0.65 -25.33
N LEU A 8 3.36 -1.78 -25.39
CA LEU A 8 2.77 -3.11 -25.21
C LEU A 8 2.99 -3.59 -23.77
N MET A 9 2.01 -4.34 -23.27
CA MET A 9 2.14 -5.07 -22.02
C MET A 9 2.98 -6.33 -22.22
N GLN A 10 3.76 -6.71 -21.20
CA GLN A 10 4.53 -7.94 -21.19
C GLN A 10 3.66 -9.11 -20.72
N SER A 11 3.75 -10.24 -21.41
CA SER A 11 3.06 -11.47 -21.03
C SER A 11 3.75 -12.12 -19.84
N VAL A 12 2.98 -12.42 -18.79
CA VAL A 12 3.39 -13.32 -17.71
C VAL A 12 2.46 -14.52 -17.70
N GLN A 13 3.06 -15.71 -17.67
CA GLN A 13 2.35 -16.97 -17.79
C GLN A 13 2.46 -17.78 -16.50
N LEU A 14 1.32 -18.19 -15.95
CA LEU A 14 1.25 -19.17 -14.87
C LEU A 14 1.20 -20.57 -15.49
N ILE A 15 2.22 -21.37 -15.21
CA ILE A 15 2.35 -22.74 -15.72
C ILE A 15 2.26 -23.71 -14.54
N ASP A 16 1.30 -24.63 -14.60
CA ASP A 16 1.22 -25.77 -13.67
C ASP A 16 2.28 -26.81 -14.04
N ILE A 17 3.11 -27.14 -13.05
CA ILE A 17 4.20 -28.12 -13.14
C ILE A 17 4.00 -29.29 -12.17
N SER A 18 2.79 -29.48 -11.62
CA SER A 18 2.49 -30.49 -10.59
C SER A 18 2.36 -31.92 -11.11
N GLY A 19 2.17 -32.10 -12.42
CA GLY A 19 2.04 -33.42 -13.06
C GLY A 19 3.10 -33.67 -14.15
N ASP A 20 2.94 -34.75 -14.90
CA ASP A 20 3.94 -35.23 -15.88
C ASP A 20 4.15 -34.29 -17.09
N LYS A 21 3.21 -33.37 -17.33
CA LYS A 21 3.28 -32.39 -18.41
C LYS A 21 2.91 -31.01 -17.91
N MET A 22 3.71 -30.02 -18.29
CA MET A 22 3.42 -28.61 -18.04
C MET A 22 2.10 -28.19 -18.68
N LYS A 23 1.31 -27.41 -17.96
CA LYS A 23 0.04 -26.84 -18.46
C LYS A 23 0.03 -25.34 -18.26
N LEU A 24 -0.14 -24.58 -19.33
CA LEU A 24 -0.42 -23.15 -19.24
C LEU A 24 -1.80 -22.98 -18.59
N LEU A 25 -1.86 -22.38 -17.40
CA LEU A 25 -3.10 -22.12 -16.68
C LEU A 25 -3.64 -20.71 -16.96
N LEU A 26 -2.74 -19.73 -17.04
CA LEU A 26 -3.12 -18.33 -17.18
C LEU A 26 -2.02 -17.59 -17.94
N ASP A 27 -2.43 -16.71 -18.85
CA ASP A 27 -1.59 -15.70 -19.48
C ASP A 27 -2.21 -14.34 -19.15
N PHE A 28 -1.44 -13.47 -18.49
CA PHE A 28 -1.93 -12.15 -18.08
C PHE A 28 -0.92 -11.03 -18.37
N PRO A 29 -1.41 -9.82 -18.72
CA PRO A 29 -0.55 -8.70 -19.06
C PRO A 29 0.07 -8.07 -17.82
N THR A 30 1.33 -7.63 -17.93
CA THR A 30 2.06 -6.87 -16.91
C THR A 30 2.69 -5.62 -17.53
N GLN A 31 2.92 -4.60 -16.73
CA GLN A 31 3.53 -3.33 -17.15
C GLN A 31 4.95 -3.20 -16.59
N GLY A 32 5.82 -2.49 -17.30
CA GLY A 32 7.14 -2.09 -16.80
C GLY A 32 8.21 -3.19 -16.83
N GLU A 33 8.02 -4.23 -17.65
CA GLU A 33 9.02 -5.28 -17.91
C GLU A 33 9.59 -5.95 -16.65
N PRO A 34 8.75 -6.60 -15.82
CA PRO A 34 9.23 -7.26 -14.62
C PRO A 34 10.26 -8.36 -14.95
N HIS A 35 11.47 -8.23 -14.42
CA HIS A 35 12.58 -9.15 -14.70
C HIS A 35 12.66 -10.36 -13.76
N TYR A 36 12.06 -10.27 -12.56
CA TYR A 36 12.13 -11.32 -11.56
C TYR A 36 10.82 -11.40 -10.77
N VAL A 37 10.44 -12.63 -10.41
CA VAL A 37 9.25 -12.91 -9.59
C VAL A 37 9.62 -13.95 -8.55
N GLN A 38 9.11 -13.76 -7.33
CA GLN A 38 9.24 -14.72 -6.24
C GLN A 38 7.86 -15.00 -5.64
N ALA A 39 7.56 -16.28 -5.44
CA ALA A 39 6.38 -16.72 -4.71
C ALA A 39 6.79 -17.23 -3.32
N ILE A 40 5.97 -16.91 -2.31
CA ILE A 40 6.10 -17.47 -0.96
C ILE A 40 4.74 -18.01 -0.49
N PRO A 41 4.70 -19.05 0.35
CA PRO A 41 3.47 -19.49 0.98
C PRO A 41 2.84 -18.35 1.79
N ALA A 42 1.53 -18.11 1.59
CA ALA A 42 0.81 -17.05 2.29
C ALA A 42 0.88 -17.18 3.82
N SER A 43 0.99 -18.41 4.34
CA SER A 43 1.17 -18.70 5.77
C SER A 43 2.40 -18.04 6.39
N LEU A 44 3.43 -17.71 5.61
CA LEU A 44 4.65 -17.06 6.12
C LEU A 44 4.46 -15.58 6.45
N ILE A 45 3.42 -14.93 5.89
CA ILE A 45 3.21 -13.48 6.01
C ILE A 45 1.81 -13.08 6.51
N LYS A 46 0.79 -13.93 6.36
CA LYS A 46 -0.61 -13.60 6.71
C LYS A 46 -0.76 -13.08 8.16
N ASP A 47 -0.02 -13.67 9.11
CA ASP A 47 -0.12 -13.35 10.53
C ASP A 47 0.81 -12.19 10.93
N LYS A 48 1.65 -11.71 10.00
CA LYS A 48 2.61 -10.61 10.18
C LYS A 48 2.14 -9.29 9.56
N GLN A 49 0.91 -9.25 9.03
CA GLN A 49 0.38 -8.05 8.40
C GLN A 49 0.13 -6.95 9.44
N VAL A 50 0.70 -5.77 9.20
CA VAL A 50 0.44 -4.57 9.99
C VAL A 50 -0.97 -4.08 9.67
N LYS A 51 -1.90 -4.17 10.62
CA LYS A 51 -3.29 -3.73 10.44
C LYS A 51 -3.49 -2.24 10.70
N PHE A 52 -2.78 -1.71 11.69
CA PHE A 52 -2.79 -0.30 12.04
C PHE A 52 -1.46 0.04 12.72
N HIS A 53 -1.05 1.29 12.59
CA HIS A 53 0.06 1.84 13.36
C HIS A 53 -0.49 2.36 14.69
N LYS A 54 0.14 2.00 15.81
CA LYS A 54 -0.30 2.51 17.11
C LYS A 54 0.07 3.99 17.20
N LEU A 55 -0.93 4.85 17.45
CA LEU A 55 -0.68 6.28 17.63
C LEU A 55 0.29 6.57 18.79
N THR A 56 0.31 5.72 19.81
CA THR A 56 1.23 5.82 20.95
C THR A 56 2.69 5.61 20.56
N GLU A 57 2.97 4.87 19.49
CA GLU A 57 4.32 4.62 18.96
C GLU A 57 4.81 5.75 18.04
N ASN A 58 3.96 6.72 17.72
CA ASN A 58 4.36 7.89 16.94
C ASN A 58 5.37 8.75 17.74
N THR A 59 6.53 9.01 17.14
CA THR A 59 7.62 9.82 17.71
C THR A 59 7.70 11.23 17.12
N HIS A 60 6.78 11.59 16.23
CA HIS A 60 6.76 12.92 15.62
C HIS A 60 6.55 14.01 16.69
N PRO A 61 7.35 15.10 16.72
CA PRO A 61 7.26 16.14 17.74
C PRO A 61 5.88 16.81 17.83
N MET A 62 5.16 16.84 16.71
CA MET A 62 3.82 17.43 16.60
C MET A 62 2.71 16.37 16.50
N LYS A 63 2.93 15.16 17.02
CA LYS A 63 1.92 14.10 16.99
C LYS A 63 0.62 14.51 17.67
N VAL A 64 -0.45 13.87 17.22
CA VAL A 64 -1.81 13.99 17.71
C VAL A 64 -2.26 12.57 18.00
N VAL A 65 -2.55 12.26 19.27
CA VAL A 65 -2.90 10.90 19.71
C VAL A 65 -4.38 10.83 20.07
N ALA A 66 -4.95 11.95 20.51
CA ALA A 66 -6.38 12.14 20.72
C ALA A 66 -6.88 13.41 20.01
N GLU A 67 -8.19 13.49 19.80
CA GLU A 67 -8.85 14.66 19.21
C GLU A 67 -8.58 15.95 20.00
N SER A 68 -8.47 15.84 21.33
CA SER A 68 -8.11 16.96 22.22
C SER A 68 -6.70 17.52 21.99
N ASP A 69 -5.80 16.77 21.34
CA ASP A 69 -4.46 17.22 21.01
C ASP A 69 -4.43 18.09 19.74
N ALA A 70 -5.54 18.10 18.99
CA ALA A 70 -5.69 18.85 17.76
C ALA A 70 -5.81 20.35 18.05
N GLY A 71 -5.34 21.18 17.13
CA GLY A 71 -5.35 22.63 17.33
C GLY A 71 -4.45 23.39 16.37
N ILE A 72 -4.53 24.71 16.47
CA ILE A 72 -3.79 25.65 15.62
C ILE A 72 -2.88 26.49 16.50
N SER A 73 -1.58 26.52 16.18
CA SER A 73 -0.63 27.44 16.82
C SER A 73 0.06 28.33 15.78
N ARG A 74 0.48 29.52 16.20
CA ARG A 74 1.11 30.52 15.32
C ARG A 74 2.44 30.99 15.91
N THR A 75 3.47 31.00 15.07
CA THR A 75 4.80 31.53 15.42
C THR A 75 5.23 32.49 14.31
N GLY A 76 5.10 33.79 14.57
CA GLY A 76 5.32 34.83 13.56
C GLY A 76 4.37 34.67 12.36
N LYS A 77 4.91 34.40 11.18
CA LYS A 77 4.14 34.14 9.95
C LYS A 77 3.80 32.65 9.75
N THR A 78 4.31 31.76 10.59
CA THR A 78 4.08 30.32 10.46
C THR A 78 2.82 29.92 11.23
N VAL A 79 1.96 29.13 10.58
CA VAL A 79 0.77 28.50 11.18
C VAL A 79 0.99 27.01 11.20
N ASN A 80 0.98 26.40 12.38
CA ASN A 80 1.04 24.95 12.55
C ASN A 80 -0.36 24.43 12.85
N VAL A 81 -0.82 23.46 12.07
CA VAL A 81 -2.11 22.79 12.29
C VAL A 81 -1.83 21.35 12.71
N LYS A 82 -2.21 21.03 13.95
CA LYS A 82 -2.31 19.66 14.44
C LYS A 82 -3.72 19.18 14.18
N MET A 83 -3.88 18.13 13.38
CA MET A 83 -5.20 17.67 12.94
C MET A 83 -5.37 16.17 13.19
N VAL A 84 -6.56 15.78 13.63
CA VAL A 84 -7.09 14.41 13.53
C VAL A 84 -7.98 14.32 12.30
N ALA A 85 -7.83 13.23 11.55
CA ALA A 85 -8.77 12.82 10.52
C ALA A 85 -9.38 11.47 10.93
N ILE A 86 -10.61 11.50 11.41
CA ILE A 86 -11.44 10.30 11.60
C ILE A 86 -12.33 10.19 10.36
N ARG A 87 -12.79 8.98 10.02
CA ARG A 87 -13.66 8.78 8.85
C ARG A 87 -14.83 9.80 8.89
N SER A 88 -14.85 10.69 7.89
CA SER A 88 -15.86 11.76 7.73
C SER A 88 -15.83 12.88 8.78
N HIS A 89 -14.78 12.97 9.61
CA HIS A 89 -14.62 14.02 10.62
C HIS A 89 -13.18 14.54 10.67
N PHE A 90 -13.02 15.85 10.74
CA PHE A 90 -11.72 16.49 10.93
C PHE A 90 -11.79 17.34 12.19
N ALA A 91 -10.72 17.34 12.97
CA ALA A 91 -10.57 18.22 14.12
C ALA A 91 -9.13 18.77 14.12
N PRO A 92 -8.91 20.08 14.32
CA PRO A 92 -9.93 21.11 14.47
C PRO A 92 -10.61 21.41 13.12
N ASP A 93 -11.93 21.45 13.11
CA ASP A 93 -12.78 21.97 12.02
C ASP A 93 -13.13 23.45 12.21
#